data_AF-A0A1F4UMX4-F1
#
_entry.id   AF-A0A1F4UMX4-F1
#
_cell.length_a   1.000
_cell.length_b   1.000
_cell.length_c   1.000
_cell.angle_alpha   90.00
_cell.angle_beta   90.00
_cell.angle_gamma   90.00
#
_symmetry.space_group_name_H-M   'P 1'
#
loop_
_entity.id
_entity.type
_entity.pdbx_description
1 polymer ?
#
loop_
_entity_poly.entity_id
_entity_poly.type
_entity_poly.pdbx_seq_one_letter_code
_entity_poly.pdbx_strand_id
1 'polypeptide(L)'
;MHVFPFLYSSGKISLIFEKLMSYKIITKFTYRQLADLGFSSSKDRPVLPFLISLGFLDQAGSPTQNYFYIKDLRILKRYLNERISLIYKPILANKEYVSNVSIDVLAGIFMEVSGEIPGTCLVYAKTLKSLIEFSGFVYDIGLGSDTGKKMDKNIAPNINISINLPSTTDDAVYDKLFRHLKDFLSPQ
;
A
#
# COMPACT_ATOMS: atom_id res chain seq x y z
N MET A 1 22.65 2.93 -5.62
CA MET A 1 22.29 2.78 -4.19
C MET A 1 20.78 2.82 -4.09
N HIS A 2 20.14 1.75 -3.63
CA HIS A 2 18.68 1.70 -3.50
C HIS A 2 18.31 2.03 -2.06
N VAL A 3 17.55 3.11 -1.86
CA VAL A 3 17.14 3.58 -0.53
C VAL A 3 15.79 2.97 -0.18
N PHE A 4 15.74 2.23 0.92
CA PHE A 4 14.51 1.62 1.41
C PHE A 4 13.76 2.56 2.38
N PRO A 5 12.41 2.46 2.46
CA PRO A 5 11.63 3.21 3.44
C PRO A 5 12.05 2.84 4.86
N PHE A 6 12.18 3.82 5.74
CA PHE A 6 12.66 3.59 7.10
C PHE A 6 12.02 4.53 8.13
N LEU A 7 11.95 4.06 9.37
CA LEU A 7 11.58 4.85 10.53
C LEU A 7 12.55 4.58 11.67
N TYR A 8 13.08 5.63 12.31
CA TYR A 8 13.92 5.47 13.52
C TYR A 8 13.13 4.88 14.70
N SER A 9 11.81 4.98 14.67
CA SER A 9 10.89 4.41 15.67
C SER A 9 9.87 3.50 14.99
N SER A 10 10.34 2.44 14.31
CA SER A 10 9.49 1.49 13.58
C SER A 10 8.39 0.85 14.44
N GLY A 11 8.60 0.71 15.76
CA GLY A 11 7.57 0.25 16.69
C GLY A 11 6.34 1.18 16.80
N LYS A 12 6.41 2.41 16.27
CA LYS A 12 5.27 3.35 16.22
C LYS A 12 4.41 3.21 14.96
N ILE A 13 4.71 2.28 14.04
CA ILE A 13 3.96 2.16 12.77
C ILE A 13 2.46 2.00 12.99
N SER A 14 2.04 1.14 13.91
CA SER A 14 0.62 0.96 14.24
C SER A 14 -0.02 2.27 14.69
N LEU A 15 0.62 2.96 15.63
CA LEU A 15 0.15 4.25 16.15
C LEU A 15 0.09 5.33 15.07
N ILE A 16 1.06 5.37 14.15
CA ILE A 16 1.07 6.32 13.02
C ILE A 16 -0.16 6.10 12.15
N PHE A 17 -0.45 4.87 11.75
CA PHE A 17 -1.61 4.58 10.91
C PHE A 17 -2.94 4.79 11.65
N GLU A 18 -3.04 4.47 12.94
CA GLU A 18 -4.21 4.77 13.78
C GLU A 18 -4.50 6.29 13.84
N LYS A 19 -3.45 7.10 14.02
CA LYS A 19 -3.57 8.56 14.03
C LYS A 19 -3.98 9.08 12.65
N LEU A 20 -3.40 8.57 11.57
CA LEU A 20 -3.78 8.96 10.20
C LEU A 20 -5.22 8.57 9.83
N MET A 21 -5.68 7.42 10.33
CA MET A 21 -7.04 6.92 10.12
C MET A 21 -8.08 7.86 10.74
N SER A 22 -7.86 8.29 11.98
CA SER A 22 -8.72 9.25 12.71
C SER A 22 -8.51 10.71 12.31
N TYR A 23 -7.45 11.04 11.56
CA TYR A 23 -7.16 12.41 11.17
C TYR A 23 -8.11 12.96 10.11
N LYS A 24 -8.27 14.28 10.09
CA LYS A 24 -9.02 14.97 9.04
C LYS A 24 -8.41 14.76 7.65
N ILE A 25 -9.24 14.85 6.61
CA ILE A 25 -8.76 14.92 5.23
C ILE A 25 -8.00 16.24 5.05
N ILE A 26 -6.86 16.19 4.39
CA ILE A 26 -5.98 17.34 4.14
C ILE A 26 -5.62 17.40 2.67
N THR A 27 -5.21 18.58 2.20
CA THR A 27 -4.69 18.78 0.84
C THR A 27 -3.18 18.57 0.78
N LYS A 28 -2.48 18.70 1.91
CA LYS A 28 -1.02 18.54 2.00
C LYS A 28 -0.61 18.02 3.37
N PHE A 29 0.22 16.98 3.37
CA PHE A 29 0.86 16.41 4.55
C PHE A 29 2.29 16.95 4.64
N THR A 30 2.59 17.70 5.70
CA THR A 30 3.92 18.25 5.99
C THR A 30 4.32 17.92 7.42
N TYR A 31 5.52 18.31 7.84
CA TYR A 31 5.96 18.18 9.23
C TYR A 31 5.04 18.87 10.24
N ARG A 32 4.28 19.89 9.82
CA ARG A 32 3.27 20.52 10.67
C ARG A 32 2.12 19.57 10.98
N GLN A 33 1.53 18.92 9.96
CA GLN A 33 0.46 17.95 10.17
C GLN A 33 0.96 16.72 10.92
N LEU A 34 2.21 16.31 10.68
CA LEU A 34 2.85 15.26 11.46
C LEU A 34 2.96 15.63 12.95
N ALA A 35 3.33 16.88 13.27
CA ALA A 35 3.34 17.37 14.64
C ALA A 35 1.91 17.44 15.24
N ASP A 36 0.90 17.87 14.46
CA ASP A 36 -0.51 17.89 14.88
C ASP A 36 -1.03 16.49 15.25
N LEU A 37 -0.48 15.44 14.64
CA LEU A 37 -0.78 14.03 14.94
C LEU A 37 -0.10 13.53 16.24
N GLY A 38 0.76 14.35 16.85
CA GLY A 38 1.54 14.02 18.05
C GLY A 38 2.98 13.56 17.77
N PHE A 39 3.48 13.73 16.54
CA PHE A 39 4.82 13.28 16.12
C PHE A 39 5.73 14.48 15.80
N SER A 40 6.19 15.19 16.83
CA SER A 40 6.99 16.42 16.68
C SER A 40 8.50 16.21 16.77
N SER A 41 8.98 15.00 17.07
CA SER A 41 10.42 14.76 17.27
C SER A 41 11.18 14.76 15.94
N SER A 42 12.46 15.14 15.99
CA SER A 42 13.39 14.96 14.87
C SER A 42 13.43 13.50 14.38
N LYS A 43 13.23 12.52 15.27
CA LYS A 43 13.18 11.09 14.94
C LYS A 43 11.91 10.69 14.19
N ASP A 44 10.86 11.50 14.24
CA ASP A 44 9.60 11.23 13.54
C ASP A 44 9.60 11.81 12.11
N ARG A 45 10.54 12.71 11.77
CA ARG A 45 10.65 13.31 10.42
C ARG A 45 10.66 12.28 9.27
N PRO A 46 11.26 11.08 9.39
CA PRO A 46 11.17 10.06 8.34
C PRO A 46 9.75 9.56 8.03
N VAL A 47 8.74 9.84 8.85
CA VAL A 47 7.34 9.46 8.56
C VAL A 47 6.85 10.07 7.24
N LEU A 48 7.21 11.32 6.94
CA LEU A 48 6.82 11.95 5.67
C LEU A 48 7.38 11.20 4.45
N PRO A 49 8.72 11.05 4.28
CA PRO A 49 9.27 10.31 3.16
C PRO A 49 8.85 8.83 3.16
N PHE A 50 8.63 8.23 4.33
CA PHE A 50 8.07 6.87 4.44
C PHE A 50 6.69 6.75 3.79
N LEU A 51 5.76 7.67 4.08
CA LEU A 51 4.44 7.70 3.44
C LEU A 51 4.51 7.96 1.93
N ILE A 52 5.49 8.75 1.49
CA ILE A 52 5.78 8.98 0.05
C ILE A 52 6.24 7.68 -0.60
N SER A 53 7.23 6.98 -0.02
CA SER A 53 7.75 5.72 -0.58
C SER A 53 6.68 4.63 -0.66
N LEU A 54 5.80 4.57 0.34
CA LEU A 54 4.64 3.67 0.35
C LEU A 54 3.55 4.07 -0.65
N GLY A 55 3.60 5.27 -1.23
CA GLY A 55 2.67 5.72 -2.27
C GLY A 55 1.37 6.33 -1.75
N PHE A 56 1.29 6.66 -0.47
CA PHE A 56 0.17 7.40 0.12
C PHE A 56 0.25 8.90 -0.17
N LEU A 57 1.47 9.42 -0.33
CA LEU A 57 1.74 10.81 -0.66
C LEU A 57 2.56 10.89 -1.94
N ASP A 58 2.40 11.98 -2.68
CA ASP A 58 3.30 12.34 -3.78
C ASP A 58 4.59 13.01 -3.27
N GLN A 59 5.51 13.35 -4.18
CA GLN A 59 6.78 14.01 -3.83
C GLN A 59 6.59 15.41 -3.21
N ALA A 60 5.45 16.06 -3.45
CA ALA A 60 5.11 17.35 -2.85
C ALA A 60 4.44 17.20 -1.47
N GLY A 61 4.18 15.98 -1.00
CA GLY A 61 3.45 15.69 0.22
C GLY A 61 1.92 15.77 0.07
N SER A 62 1.40 15.84 -1.14
CA SER A 62 -0.05 15.81 -1.39
C SER A 62 -0.57 14.36 -1.32
N PRO A 63 -1.73 14.11 -0.71
CA PRO A 63 -2.36 12.79 -0.73
C PRO A 63 -2.60 12.25 -2.15
N THR A 64 -2.20 11.01 -2.39
CA THR A 64 -2.54 10.28 -3.62
C THR A 64 -3.92 9.63 -3.48
N GLN A 65 -4.41 8.99 -4.55
CA GLN A 65 -5.62 8.16 -4.48
C GLN A 65 -5.52 7.04 -3.42
N ASN A 66 -4.31 6.52 -3.16
CA ASN A 66 -4.09 5.45 -2.18
C ASN A 66 -4.19 5.94 -0.73
N TYR A 67 -4.09 7.25 -0.48
CA TYR A 67 -4.20 7.81 0.87
C TYR A 67 -5.53 7.44 1.53
N PHE A 68 -6.61 7.37 0.75
CA PHE A 68 -7.93 7.02 1.25
C PHE A 68 -8.02 5.58 1.77
N TYR A 69 -7.12 4.68 1.34
CA TYR A 69 -7.05 3.32 1.87
C TYR A 69 -6.69 3.29 3.36
N ILE A 70 -6.04 4.33 3.89
CA ILE A 70 -5.73 4.45 5.31
C ILE A 70 -7.00 4.52 6.18
N LYS A 71 -8.14 4.92 5.61
CA LYS A 71 -9.41 5.06 6.35
C LYS A 71 -10.09 3.73 6.70
N ASP A 72 -9.68 2.63 6.09
CA ASP A 72 -10.19 1.30 6.38
C ASP A 72 -9.02 0.36 6.68
N LEU A 73 -8.97 -0.20 7.89
CA LEU A 73 -7.87 -1.06 8.32
C LEU A 73 -7.69 -2.30 7.42
N ARG A 74 -8.77 -2.89 6.92
CA ARG A 74 -8.70 -4.09 6.06
C ARG A 74 -8.11 -3.73 4.71
N ILE A 75 -8.55 -2.62 4.11
CA ILE A 75 -8.02 -2.12 2.83
C ILE A 75 -6.56 -1.69 2.99
N LEU A 76 -6.23 -0.97 4.07
CA LEU A 76 -4.87 -0.55 4.39
C LEU A 76 -3.92 -1.75 4.47
N LYS A 77 -4.27 -2.80 5.22
CA LYS A 77 -3.43 -3.99 5.37
C LYS A 77 -3.20 -4.69 4.02
N ARG A 78 -4.25 -4.85 3.21
CA ARG A 78 -4.12 -5.43 1.86
C ARG A 78 -3.20 -4.60 0.96
N TYR A 79 -3.40 -3.28 0.93
CA TYR A 79 -2.55 -2.36 0.17
C TYR A 79 -1.09 -2.42 0.63
N LEU A 80 -0.84 -2.44 1.94
CA LEU A 80 0.51 -2.55 2.47
C LEU A 80 1.16 -3.88 2.09
N ASN A 81 0.44 -4.99 2.07
CA ASN A 81 0.99 -6.28 1.64
C ASN A 81 1.48 -6.23 0.19
N GLU A 82 0.66 -5.70 -0.72
CA GLU A 82 1.06 -5.49 -2.13
C GLU A 82 2.27 -4.56 -2.22
N ARG A 83 2.27 -3.48 -1.44
CA ARG A 83 3.34 -2.49 -1.48
C ARG A 83 4.66 -3.00 -0.90
N ILE A 84 4.59 -3.81 0.16
CA ILE A 84 5.74 -4.50 0.75
C ILE A 84 6.36 -5.44 -0.29
N SER A 85 5.55 -6.26 -0.96
CA SER A 85 6.02 -7.16 -2.03
C SER A 85 6.77 -6.43 -3.15
N LEU A 86 6.29 -5.25 -3.53
CA LEU A 86 6.91 -4.45 -4.60
C LEU A 86 8.22 -3.79 -4.15
N ILE A 87 8.19 -3.06 -3.03
CA ILE A 87 9.35 -2.28 -2.56
C ILE A 87 10.48 -3.21 -2.10
N TYR A 88 10.13 -4.24 -1.35
CA TYR A 88 11.12 -5.15 -0.75
C TYR A 88 11.37 -6.39 -1.61
N LYS A 89 10.91 -6.42 -2.88
CA LYS A 89 11.16 -7.52 -3.82
C LYS A 89 12.62 -8.04 -3.81
N PRO A 90 13.68 -7.21 -3.86
CA PRO A 90 15.06 -7.72 -3.84
C PRO A 90 15.46 -8.32 -2.48
N ILE A 91 14.83 -7.90 -1.38
CA ILE A 91 15.04 -8.45 -0.04
C ILE A 91 14.28 -9.77 0.12
N LEU A 92 13.04 -9.82 -0.36
CA LEU A 92 12.15 -11.00 -0.32
C LEU A 92 12.57 -12.10 -1.31
N ALA A 93 13.39 -11.77 -2.32
CA ALA A 93 13.96 -12.74 -3.25
C ALA A 93 14.91 -13.74 -2.56
N ASN A 94 15.42 -13.40 -1.36
CA ASN A 94 16.07 -14.35 -0.46
C ASN A 94 14.98 -15.13 0.28
N LYS A 95 14.53 -16.21 -0.36
CA LYS A 95 13.21 -16.87 -0.20
C LYS A 95 12.91 -17.50 1.17
N GLU A 96 13.85 -17.53 2.10
CA GLU A 96 13.66 -18.18 3.41
C GLU A 96 13.36 -17.15 4.49
N TYR A 97 12.05 -16.88 4.65
CA TYR A 97 11.44 -16.45 5.89
C TYR A 97 11.83 -15.06 6.44
N VAL A 98 11.69 -14.00 5.65
CA VAL A 98 11.85 -12.62 6.18
C VAL A 98 11.01 -12.36 7.46
N SER A 99 9.91 -13.08 7.67
CA SER A 99 9.13 -13.04 8.92
C SER A 99 9.78 -13.77 10.12
N ASN A 100 10.55 -14.85 9.90
CA ASN A 100 11.14 -15.67 10.97
C ASN A 100 12.65 -15.43 11.17
N VAL A 101 13.27 -14.63 10.31
CA VAL A 101 14.69 -14.30 10.38
C VAL A 101 14.93 -13.23 11.46
N SER A 102 16.11 -13.29 12.10
CA SER A 102 16.53 -12.30 13.08
C SER A 102 16.74 -10.93 12.41
N ILE A 103 16.62 -9.86 13.19
CA ILE A 103 16.80 -8.49 12.67
C ILE A 103 18.24 -8.31 12.13
N ASP A 104 19.24 -8.95 12.73
CA ASP A 104 20.64 -8.84 12.33
C ASP A 104 20.93 -9.52 11.00
N VAL A 105 20.37 -10.71 10.77
CA VAL A 105 20.51 -11.41 9.48
C VAL A 105 19.78 -10.62 8.38
N LEU A 106 18.59 -10.10 8.67
CA LEU A 106 17.87 -9.26 7.73
C LEU A 106 18.64 -7.97 7.39
N ALA A 107 19.32 -7.37 8.37
CA ALA A 107 20.20 -6.22 8.14
C ALA A 107 21.38 -6.58 7.23
N GLY A 108 21.97 -7.78 7.37
CA GLY A 108 23.00 -8.28 6.46
C GLY A 108 22.52 -8.36 5.00
N ILE A 109 21.30 -8.84 4.77
CA ILE A 109 20.68 -8.86 3.43
C ILE A 109 20.51 -7.43 2.89
N PHE A 110 20.04 -6.50 3.73
CA PHE A 110 19.95 -5.10 3.33
C PHE A 110 21.31 -4.52 2.96
N MET A 111 22.38 -4.86 3.68
CA MET A 111 23.74 -4.41 3.33
C MET A 111 24.16 -4.91 1.95
N GLU A 112 23.98 -6.20 1.67
CA GLU A 112 24.32 -6.81 0.39
C GLU A 112 23.55 -6.17 -0.77
N VAL A 113 22.25 -5.92 -0.58
CA VAL A 113 21.36 -5.40 -1.63
C VAL A 113 21.51 -3.88 -1.84
N SER A 114 21.68 -3.11 -0.76
CA SER A 114 21.67 -1.64 -0.83
C SER A 114 23.07 -1.02 -0.92
N GLY A 115 24.09 -1.69 -0.38
CA GLY A 115 25.44 -1.14 -0.17
C GLY A 115 25.53 -0.12 0.97
N GLU A 116 24.48 0.02 1.80
CA GLU A 116 24.44 0.92 2.94
C GLU A 116 25.25 0.39 4.14
N ILE A 117 25.55 1.30 5.08
CA ILE A 117 26.27 0.95 6.31
C ILE A 117 25.40 0.13 7.28
N PRO A 118 26.00 -0.69 8.17
CA PRO A 118 25.26 -1.58 9.07
C PRO A 118 24.15 -0.90 9.89
N GLY A 119 24.42 0.30 10.40
CA GLY A 119 23.45 1.06 11.19
C GLY A 119 22.18 1.41 10.43
N THR A 120 22.30 1.81 9.15
CA THR A 120 21.16 2.11 8.27
C THR A 120 20.38 0.84 7.95
N CYS A 121 21.07 -0.24 7.60
CA CYS A 121 20.47 -1.53 7.28
C CYS A 121 19.70 -2.13 8.48
N LEU A 122 20.17 -1.90 9.71
CA LEU A 122 19.45 -2.29 10.91
C LEU A 122 18.11 -1.56 11.05
N VAL A 123 18.05 -0.27 10.69
CA VAL A 123 16.80 0.52 10.69
C VAL A 123 15.86 0.04 9.58
N TYR A 124 16.39 -0.32 8.40
CA TYR A 124 15.61 -0.93 7.32
C TYR A 124 14.98 -2.25 7.76
N ALA A 125 15.78 -3.15 8.34
CA ALA A 125 15.33 -4.44 8.85
C ALA A 125 14.21 -4.29 9.89
N LYS A 126 14.39 -3.39 10.87
CA LYS A 126 13.37 -3.08 11.88
C LYS A 126 12.09 -2.53 11.27
N THR A 127 12.20 -1.65 10.28
CA THR A 127 11.03 -1.06 9.60
C THR A 127 10.26 -2.11 8.82
N LEU A 128 10.94 -2.95 8.04
CA LEU A 128 10.31 -4.05 7.30
C LEU A 128 9.60 -5.03 8.24
N LYS A 129 10.26 -5.43 9.32
CA LYS A 129 9.67 -6.36 10.30
C LYS A 129 8.41 -5.80 10.94
N SER A 130 8.45 -4.54 11.40
CA SER A 130 7.27 -3.87 11.95
C SER A 130 6.15 -3.66 10.92
N LEU A 131 6.49 -3.46 9.64
CA LEU A 131 5.51 -3.38 8.54
C LEU A 131 4.81 -4.74 8.32
N ILE A 132 5.58 -5.83 8.25
CA ILE A 132 5.07 -7.20 8.10
C ILE A 132 4.13 -7.56 9.26
N GLU A 133 4.54 -7.26 10.49
CA GLU A 133 3.73 -7.48 11.69
C GLU A 133 2.42 -6.69 11.64
N PHE A 134 2.46 -5.41 11.26
CA PHE A 134 1.27 -4.56 11.17
C PHE A 134 0.30 -5.01 10.07
N SER A 135 0.82 -5.27 8.87
CA SER A 135 0.01 -5.62 7.70
C SER A 135 -0.50 -7.06 7.75
N GLY A 136 0.11 -7.92 8.56
CA GLY A 136 -0.12 -9.36 8.54
C GLY A 136 0.40 -9.97 7.24
N PHE A 137 1.54 -9.49 6.75
CA PHE A 137 2.11 -9.95 5.49
C PHE A 137 2.46 -11.42 5.56
N VAL A 138 1.92 -12.20 4.62
CA VAL A 138 2.26 -13.60 4.42
C VAL A 138 2.92 -13.70 3.05
N TYR A 139 4.17 -14.15 3.04
CA TYR A 139 4.87 -14.43 1.79
C TYR A 139 4.33 -15.74 1.22
N ASP A 140 3.52 -15.66 0.17
CA ASP A 140 3.08 -16.85 -0.53
C ASP A 140 4.24 -17.39 -1.39
N ILE A 141 4.71 -18.60 -1.07
CA ILE A 141 5.73 -19.31 -1.83
C ILE A 141 5.04 -19.97 -3.04
N GLY A 142 4.41 -19.15 -3.87
CA GLY A 142 3.71 -19.56 -5.09
C GLY A 142 4.42 -18.96 -6.30
N LEU A 143 4.75 -19.81 -7.27
CA LEU A 143 5.54 -19.54 -8.47
C LEU A 143 5.32 -18.16 -9.10
N GLY A 144 6.41 -17.59 -9.63
CA GLY A 144 6.30 -16.55 -10.64
C GLY A 144 5.41 -17.03 -11.78
N SER A 145 4.26 -16.39 -11.93
CA SER A 145 3.54 -16.30 -13.18
C SER A 145 2.88 -14.94 -13.26
N ASP A 146 2.94 -14.37 -14.46
CA ASP A 146 2.33 -13.14 -14.91
C ASP A 146 1.17 -12.60 -14.07
N THR A 147 1.45 -11.59 -13.27
CA THR A 147 0.57 -10.42 -13.25
C THR A 147 1.32 -9.22 -13.77
N GLY A 148 1.63 -9.27 -15.06
CA GLY A 148 1.50 -8.10 -15.90
C GLY A 148 0.04 -7.60 -15.88
N LYS A 149 -0.46 -7.17 -14.72
CA LYS A 149 -1.61 -6.29 -14.67
C LYS A 149 -1.03 -4.90 -14.87
N LYS A 150 -0.95 -4.49 -16.15
CA LYS A 150 -0.77 -3.09 -16.50
C LYS A 150 -1.68 -2.28 -15.57
N MET A 151 -1.11 -1.29 -14.88
CA MET A 151 -1.89 -0.21 -14.31
C MET A 151 -2.58 0.49 -15.48
N ASP A 152 -3.79 0.03 -15.80
CA ASP A 152 -4.65 0.75 -16.70
C ASP A 152 -5.15 1.98 -15.95
N LYS A 153 -4.84 3.15 -16.50
CA LYS A 153 -5.34 4.44 -16.06
C LYS A 153 -6.82 4.51 -16.42
N ASN A 154 -7.68 3.80 -15.70
CA ASN A 154 -9.13 3.99 -15.64
C ASN A 154 -9.66 3.00 -14.60
N ILE A 155 -9.71 3.42 -13.33
CA ILE A 155 -10.52 2.70 -12.33
C ILE A 155 -11.97 3.03 -12.66
N ALA A 156 -12.52 2.33 -13.65
CA ALA A 156 -13.96 2.18 -13.74
C ALA A 156 -14.39 1.31 -12.55
N PRO A 157 -15.47 1.67 -11.84
CA PRO A 157 -15.99 0.83 -10.77
C PRO A 157 -16.36 -0.54 -11.35
N ASN A 158 -15.75 -1.61 -10.84
CA ASN A 158 -16.18 -2.96 -11.20
C ASN A 158 -17.48 -3.26 -10.46
N ILE A 159 -18.61 -3.03 -11.13
CA ILE A 159 -19.95 -3.32 -10.62
C ILE A 159 -20.37 -4.68 -11.17
N ASN A 160 -20.52 -5.67 -10.28
CA ASN A 160 -21.06 -6.97 -10.65
C ASN A 160 -22.59 -6.92 -10.50
N ILE A 161 -23.31 -7.03 -11.62
CA ILE A 161 -24.79 -6.98 -11.65
C ILE A 161 -25.32 -8.33 -12.15
N SER A 162 -25.99 -9.07 -11.27
CA SER A 162 -26.69 -10.31 -11.63
C SER A 162 -28.13 -9.99 -12.00
N ILE A 163 -28.48 -10.12 -13.29
CA ILE A 163 -29.84 -9.84 -13.79
C ILE A 163 -30.50 -11.16 -14.16
N ASN A 164 -31.73 -11.38 -13.67
CA ASN A 164 -32.56 -12.50 -14.09
C ASN A 164 -33.40 -12.07 -15.31
N LEU A 165 -33.23 -12.75 -16.44
CA LEU A 165 -33.94 -12.40 -17.68
C LEU A 165 -35.37 -12.97 -17.64
N PRO A 166 -36.38 -12.21 -18.10
CA PRO A 166 -37.70 -12.77 -18.33
C PRO A 166 -37.65 -13.75 -19.51
N SER A 167 -38.38 -14.86 -19.41
CA SER A 167 -38.56 -15.78 -20.54
C SER A 167 -39.47 -15.13 -21.59
N THR A 168 -38.88 -14.35 -22.49
CA THR A 168 -39.57 -13.71 -23.61
C THR A 168 -38.84 -14.00 -24.92
N THR A 169 -39.62 -14.20 -25.98
CA THR A 169 -39.14 -14.41 -27.36
C THR A 169 -39.18 -13.12 -28.19
N ASP A 170 -39.52 -12.00 -27.56
CA ASP A 170 -39.60 -10.69 -28.22
C ASP A 170 -38.23 -9.99 -28.19
N ASP A 171 -37.59 -9.92 -29.36
CA ASP A 171 -36.30 -9.27 -29.57
C ASP A 171 -36.31 -7.78 -29.16
N ALA A 172 -37.45 -7.09 -29.30
CA ALA A 172 -37.58 -5.68 -28.94
C ALA A 172 -37.52 -5.43 -27.43
N VAL A 173 -37.78 -6.45 -26.59
CA VAL A 173 -37.66 -6.35 -25.13
C VAL A 173 -36.19 -6.35 -24.72
N TYR A 174 -35.35 -7.16 -25.38
CA TYR A 174 -33.91 -7.19 -25.14
C TYR A 174 -33.26 -5.87 -25.53
N ASP A 175 -33.60 -5.32 -26.69
CA ASP A 175 -33.08 -4.04 -27.17
C ASP A 175 -33.36 -2.88 -26.19
N LYS A 176 -34.57 -2.84 -25.62
CA LYS A 176 -34.94 -1.84 -24.61
C LYS A 176 -34.21 -2.03 -23.29
N LEU A 177 -33.96 -3.27 -22.86
CA LEU A 177 -33.22 -3.59 -21.64
C LEU A 177 -31.76 -3.15 -21.77
N PHE A 178 -31.11 -3.50 -22.89
CA PHE A 178 -29.71 -3.16 -23.15
C PHE A 178 -29.49 -1.66 -23.36
N ARG A 179 -30.46 -0.96 -23.98
CA ARG A 179 -30.40 0.49 -24.14
C ARG A 179 -30.41 1.22 -22.78
N HIS A 180 -31.29 0.84 -21.86
CA HIS A 180 -31.31 1.44 -20.52
C HIS A 180 -30.08 1.10 -19.68
N LEU A 181 -29.54 -0.12 -19.78
CA LEU A 181 -28.29 -0.50 -19.10
C LEU A 181 -27.11 0.35 -19.60
N LYS A 182 -27.04 0.62 -20.91
CA LYS A 182 -26.02 1.46 -21.51
C LYS A 182 -26.07 2.90 -20.99
N ASP A 183 -27.27 3.46 -20.84
CA ASP A 183 -27.47 4.81 -20.31
C ASP A 183 -27.05 4.91 -18.83
N PHE A 184 -27.26 3.84 -18.04
CA PHE A 184 -26.92 3.81 -16.62
C PHE A 184 -25.42 3.58 -16.34
N LEU A 185 -24.71 2.91 -17.25
CA LEU A 185 -23.28 2.59 -17.13
C LEU A 185 -22.36 3.64 -17.79
N SER A 186 -22.93 4.58 -18.55
CA SER A 186 -22.18 5.68 -19.15
C SER A 186 -22.10 6.83 -18.13
N PRO A 187 -20.90 7.24 -17.67
CA PRO A 187 -20.78 8.42 -16.82
C PRO A 187 -21.25 9.66 -17.58
N GLN A 188 -22.03 10.53 -16.92
CA GLN A 188 -22.32 11.88 -17.43
C GLN A 188 -21.09 12.78 -17.34
#